data_AF-A0A0K9YLP8-F1
#
_entry.id   AF-A0A0K9YLP8-F1
#
_cell.length_a   1.000
_cell.length_b   1.000
_cell.length_c   1.000
_cell.angle_alpha   90.00
_cell.angle_beta   90.00
_cell.angle_gamma   90.00
#
_symmetry.space_group_name_H-M   'P 1'
#
loop_
_entity.id
_entity.type
_entity.pdbx_description
1 polymer ?
#
loop_
_entity_poly.entity_id
_entity_poly.type
_entity_poly.pdbx_seq_one_letter_code
_entity_poly.pdbx_strand_id
1 'polypeptide(L)' 'MIRDSAREDYAITVIWWNPVKGELGSTCEMWGVVQWIDQNSRRIKLVNDEDVQWISIDNITEVKG' A
#
# COMPACT_ATOMS: atom_id res chain seq x y z
N MET A 1 2.66 -1.04 -11.78
CA MET A 1 3.18 -0.22 -10.67
C MET A 1 3.46 -1.03 -9.41
N ILE A 2 2.48 -1.56 -8.66
CA ILE A 2 2.77 -2.33 -7.41
C ILE A 2 3.74 -3.50 -7.65
N ARG A 3 3.48 -4.33 -8.67
CA ARG A 3 4.34 -5.47 -9.01
C ARG A 3 5.69 -5.04 -9.59
N ASP A 4 5.74 -3.89 -10.23
CA ASP A 4 6.96 -3.37 -10.86
C ASP A 4 7.85 -2.76 -9.77
N SER A 5 7.29 -1.96 -8.85
CA SER A 5 7.96 -1.50 -7.62
C SER A 5 8.57 -2.66 -6.84
N ALA A 6 7.83 -3.76 -6.67
CA ALA A 6 8.35 -4.95 -5.99
C ALA A 6 9.48 -5.68 -6.73
N ARG A 7 9.57 -5.53 -8.05
CA ARG A 7 10.59 -6.21 -8.88
C ARG A 7 11.81 -5.33 -9.15
N GLU A 8 11.60 -4.04 -9.28
CA GLU A 8 12.57 -3.05 -9.73
C GLU A 8 13.04 -2.13 -8.58
N ASP A 9 12.51 -2.33 -7.37
CA ASP A 9 12.94 -1.68 -6.12
C ASP A 9 12.83 -0.15 -6.16
N TYR A 10 11.79 0.36 -6.82
CA TYR A 10 11.50 1.79 -6.87
C TYR A 10 10.30 2.17 -5.97
N ALA A 11 10.32 3.39 -5.46
CA ALA A 11 9.27 3.90 -4.59
C ALA A 11 8.02 4.30 -5.38
N ILE A 12 6.85 3.94 -4.87
CA ILE A 12 5.53 4.38 -5.34
C ILE A 12 4.79 5.08 -4.21
N THR A 13 3.85 5.95 -4.57
CA THR A 13 2.88 6.48 -3.61
C THR A 13 1.60 5.66 -3.68
N VAL A 14 1.21 5.07 -2.56
CA VAL A 14 -0.02 4.29 -2.42
C VAL A 14 -1.00 5.10 -1.60
N ILE A 15 -2.23 5.21 -2.11
CA ILE A 15 -3.36 5.82 -1.40
C ILE A 15 -4.38 4.71 -1.15
N TRP A 16 -4.85 4.59 0.08
CA TRP A 16 -5.79 3.54 0.47
C TRP A 16 -6.82 4.05 1.47
N TRP A 17 -7.97 3.38 1.50
CA TRP A 17 -9.00 3.58 2.49
C TRP A 17 -8.68 2.82 3.78
N ASN A 18 -8.67 3.52 4.91
CA ASN A 18 -8.55 2.93 6.23
C ASN A 18 -9.91 2.95 6.95
N PRO A 19 -10.69 1.85 6.91
CA PRO A 19 -11.99 1.80 7.56
C PRO A 19 -11.84 1.79 9.08
N VAL A 20 -12.63 2.63 9.76
CA VAL A 20 -12.67 2.70 11.23
C VAL A 20 -13.94 2.03 11.76
N LYS A 21 -15.12 2.36 11.22
CA LYS A 21 -16.39 1.74 11.61
C LYS A 21 -17.48 1.94 10.55
N GLY A 22 -18.01 0.84 10.00
CA GLY A 22 -19.02 0.93 8.93
C GLY A 22 -18.45 1.68 7.73
N GLU A 23 -19.17 2.71 7.26
CA GLU A 23 -18.72 3.59 6.18
C GLU A 23 -17.78 4.72 6.67
N LEU A 24 -17.52 4.81 7.97
CA LEU A 24 -16.58 5.78 8.52
C LEU A 24 -15.14 5.26 8.39
N GLY A 25 -14.27 6.11 7.90
CA GLY A 25 -12.85 5.86 7.75
C GLY A 25 -12.13 7.10 7.26
N SER A 26 -10.86 6.94 6.91
CA SER A 26 -10.04 8.00 6.34
C SER A 26 -9.24 7.47 5.17
N THR A 27 -8.97 8.34 4.20
CA THR A 27 -7.97 8.07 3.18
C THR A 27 -6.58 8.28 3.77
N CYS A 28 -5.70 7.32 3.57
CA CYS A 28 -4.29 7.36 3.95
C CYS A 28 -3.43 7.40 2.68
N GLU A 29 -2.25 8.01 2.79
CA GLU A 29 -1.28 8.15 1.71
C GLU A 29 0.12 7.91 2.28
N MET A 30 0.92 7.10 1.59
CA MET A 30 2.31 6.85 1.94
C MET A 30 3.11 6.53 0.68
N TRP A 31 4.32 7.07 0.61
CA TRP A 31 5.31 6.68 -0.39
C TRP A 31 6.21 5.58 0.18
N GLY A 32 6.68 4.67 -0.66
CA GLY A 32 7.62 3.64 -0.26
C GLY A 32 7.82 2.58 -1.33
N VAL A 33 8.67 1.60 -1.04
CA VAL A 33 8.92 0.46 -1.90
C VAL A 33 8.06 -0.72 -1.45
N VAL A 34 7.47 -1.43 -2.41
CA VAL A 34 6.72 -2.66 -2.12
C VAL A 34 7.71 -3.81 -1.89
N GLN A 35 7.99 -4.15 -0.64
CA GLN A 35 8.91 -5.24 -0.33
C GLN A 35 8.25 -6.63 -0.36
N TRP A 36 6.92 -6.70 -0.23
CA TRP A 36 6.22 -7.98 -0.23
C TRP A 36 4.80 -7.85 -0.79
N ILE A 37 4.36 -8.89 -1.49
CA ILE A 37 2.97 -9.07 -1.93
C ILE A 37 2.47 -10.39 -1.37
N ASP A 38 1.62 -10.32 -0.34
CA ASP A 38 0.96 -11.47 0.26
C ASP A 38 -0.33 -11.75 -0.52
N GLN A 39 -0.26 -12.70 -1.45
CA GLN A 39 -1.40 -13.09 -2.28
C GLN A 39 -2.51 -13.78 -1.48
N ASN A 40 -2.16 -14.46 -0.38
CA ASN A 40 -3.14 -15.19 0.44
C ASN A 40 -4.03 -14.22 1.22
N SER A 41 -3.41 -13.23 1.87
CA SER A 41 -4.13 -12.21 2.65
C SER A 41 -4.48 -10.97 1.83
N ARG A 42 -4.20 -10.98 0.51
CA ARG A 42 -4.42 -9.88 -0.44
C ARG A 42 -3.92 -8.53 0.06
N ARG A 43 -2.67 -8.46 0.51
CA ARG A 43 -2.06 -7.22 1.04
C ARG A 43 -0.62 -7.04 0.58
N ILE A 44 -0.16 -5.79 0.59
CA ILE A 44 1.21 -5.43 0.28
C ILE A 44 1.92 -4.90 1.51
N LYS A 45 3.23 -5.13 1.59
CA LYS A 45 4.11 -4.46 2.56
C LYS A 45 4.78 -3.29 1.87
N LEU A 46 4.41 -2.07 2.26
CA LEU A 46 5.02 -0.83 1.81
C LEU A 46 6.01 -0.35 2.87
N VAL A 47 7.23 -0.01 2.46
CA VAL A 47 8.30 0.39 3.38
C VAL A 47 8.96 1.66 2.87
N ASN A 48 9.14 2.64 3.76
CA ASN A 48 10.06 3.75 3.55
C ASN A 48 11.05 3.85 4.74
N ASP A 49 11.79 4.95 4.81
CA ASP A 49 12.77 5.19 5.87
C ASP A 49 12.14 5.49 7.24
N GLU A 50 10.86 5.89 7.27
CA GLU A 50 10.16 6.28 8.49
C GLU A 50 9.25 5.17 9.07
N ASP A 51 8.62 4.36 8.21
CA ASP A 51 7.55 3.45 8.61
C ASP A 51 7.38 2.22 7.69
N VAL A 52 6.62 1.23 8.20
CA VAL A 52 6.23 0.00 7.51
C VAL A 52 4.71 -0.17 7.60
N GLN A 53 4.05 -0.24 6.45
CA GLN A 53 2.60 -0.43 6.37
C GLN A 53 2.22 -1.72 5.64
N TRP A 54 1.27 -2.47 6.22
CA TRP A 54 0.59 -3.56 5.55
C TRP A 54 -0.76 -3.09 5.04
N ILE A 55 -0.88 -2.92 3.72
CA ILE A 55 -2.04 -2.31 3.08
C ILE A 55 -2.82 -3.40 2.34
N SER A 56 -4.11 -3.54 2.67
CA SER A 56 -5.02 -4.41 1.92
C SER A 56 -5.16 -3.91 0.48
N ILE A 57 -4.93 -4.80 -0.49
CA ILE A 57 -5.08 -4.48 -1.92
C ILE A 57 -6.52 -4.04 -2.23
N ASP A 58 -7.50 -4.64 -1.54
CA ASP A 58 -8.91 -4.32 -1.72
C ASP A 58 -9.28 -2.90 -1.25
N ASN A 59 -8.42 -2.29 -0.43
CA ASN A 59 -8.61 -0.92 0.05
C ASN A 59 -7.77 0.11 -0.70
N ILE A 60 -6.89 -0.29 -1.62
CA ILE A 60 -6.09 0.65 -2.41
C ILE A 60 -7.02 1.35 -3.39
N THR A 61 -7.04 2.67 -3.33
CA THR A 61 -7.89 3.51 -4.18
C THR A 61 -7.09 4.15 -5.32
N GLU A 62 -5.79 4.39 -5.12
CA GLU A 62 -4.92 4.96 -6.14
C GLU A 62 -3.45 4.54 -5.92
N VAL A 63 -2.70 4.42 -7.02
CA VAL A 63 -1.25 4.19 -7.02
C VAL A 63 -0.61 5.16 -8.00
N LYS A 64 0.41 5.89 -7.53
CA LYS A 64 1.22 6.84 -8.32
C LYS A 64 2.68 6.40 -8.30
N GLY A 65 3.43 6.73 -9.35
CA GLY A 65 4.87 6.44 -9.42
C GLY A 65 5.56 7.33 -10.41
#